data_AF-A0A2S5LZ35-F1
#
_entry.id   AF-A0A2S5LZ35-F1
#
_cell.length_a   1.000
_cell.length_b   1.000
_cell.length_c   1.000
_cell.angle_alpha   90.00
_cell.angle_beta   90.00
_cell.angle_gamma   90.00
#
_symmetry.space_group_name_H-M   'P 1'
#
loop_
_entity.id
_entity.type
_entity.pdbx_description
1 polymer ?
#
loop_
_entity_poly.entity_id
_entity_poly.type
_entity_poly.pdbx_seq_one_letter_code
_entity_poly.pdbx_strand_id
1 'polypeptide(L)'
;MENRGLVLLSKFSVSARRLIGVVNPAKLIKDHEYSAQIFQKVSEFGDEELIMLSLEVQNMLGMMSVTTTPTPEKIVPIKSVEVIEQKYMYGARS
;
A
#
# COMPACT_ATOMS: atom_id res chain seq x y z
N MET A 1 7.73 3.21 -19.87
CA MET A 1 6.54 2.99 -19.01
C MET A 1 5.71 1.90 -19.65
N GLU A 2 5.45 0.83 -18.91
CA GLU A 2 4.75 -0.35 -19.44
C GLU A 2 3.28 -0.02 -19.69
N ASN A 3 2.76 -0.35 -20.88
CA ASN A 3 1.37 -0.10 -21.28
C ASN A 3 0.34 -0.60 -20.27
N ARG A 4 0.69 -1.64 -19.51
CA ARG A 4 -0.13 -2.22 -18.44
C ARG A 4 -0.43 -1.22 -17.32
N GLY A 5 0.52 -0.35 -17.00
CA GLY A 5 0.37 0.62 -15.92
C GLY A 5 -0.61 1.75 -16.22
N LEU A 6 -0.60 2.26 -17.44
CA LEU A 6 -1.57 3.27 -17.89
C LEU A 6 -3.00 2.71 -17.90
N VAL A 7 -3.16 1.43 -18.29
CA VAL A 7 -4.45 0.73 -18.26
C VAL A 7 -4.93 0.58 -16.81
N LEU A 8 -4.05 0.19 -15.90
CA LEU A 8 -4.40 0.02 -14.49
C LEU A 8 -4.83 1.35 -13.84
N LEU A 9 -4.07 2.43 -14.07
CA LEU A 9 -4.43 3.77 -13.61
C LEU A 9 -5.76 4.25 -14.20
N SER A 10 -6.05 3.91 -15.45
CA SER A 10 -7.31 4.25 -16.10
C SER A 10 -8.48 3.49 -15.46
N LYS A 11 -8.33 2.18 -15.23
CA LYS A 11 -9.33 1.36 -14.53
C LYS A 11 -9.60 1.90 -13.13
N PHE A 12 -8.52 2.17 -12.38
CA PHE A 12 -8.62 2.76 -11.05
C PHE A 12 -9.34 4.11 -11.07
N SER A 13 -8.97 5.04 -11.96
CA SER A 13 -9.61 6.36 -12.07
C SER A 13 -11.11 6.26 -12.39
N VAL A 14 -11.50 5.32 -13.26
CA VAL A 14 -12.91 5.10 -13.62
C VAL A 14 -13.70 4.51 -12.45
N SER A 15 -13.17 3.47 -11.79
CA SER A 15 -13.83 2.84 -10.65
C SER A 15 -13.91 3.79 -9.44
N ALA A 16 -12.83 4.53 -9.18
CA ALA A 16 -12.78 5.52 -8.10
C ALA A 16 -13.73 6.69 -8.35
N ARG A 17 -14.01 7.05 -9.62
CA ARG A 17 -14.97 8.12 -9.94
C ARG A 17 -16.36 7.89 -9.34
N ARG A 18 -16.81 6.63 -9.28
CA ARG A 18 -18.12 6.29 -8.73
C ARG A 18 -18.21 6.54 -7.22
N LEU A 19 -17.09 6.38 -6.50
CA LEU A 19 -17.06 6.37 -5.04
C LEU A 19 -16.49 7.68 -4.46
N ILE A 20 -15.36 8.14 -4.98
CA ILE A 20 -14.58 9.28 -4.46
C ILE A 20 -14.66 10.52 -5.37
N GLY A 21 -15.25 10.40 -6.56
CA GLY A 21 -15.30 11.47 -7.56
C GLY A 21 -14.06 11.52 -8.47
N VAL A 22 -13.87 12.61 -9.20
CA VAL A 22 -12.86 12.70 -10.26
C VAL A 22 -11.44 12.56 -9.70
N VAL A 23 -10.77 11.45 -10.02
CA VAL A 23 -9.38 11.18 -9.65
C VAL A 23 -8.44 11.52 -10.80
N ASN A 24 -7.42 12.34 -10.54
CA ASN A 24 -6.43 12.72 -11.54
C ASN A 24 -5.22 11.76 -11.52
N PRO A 25 -5.04 10.91 -12.55
CA PRO A 25 -3.95 9.92 -12.58
C PRO A 25 -2.55 10.57 -12.66
N ALA A 26 -2.42 11.75 -13.26
CA ALA A 26 -1.14 12.45 -13.31
C ALA A 26 -0.71 12.98 -11.94
N LYS A 27 -1.67 13.39 -11.10
CA LYS A 27 -1.40 13.81 -9.72
C LYS A 27 -1.09 12.62 -8.82
N LEU A 28 -1.75 11.47 -9.03
CA LEU A 28 -1.44 10.22 -8.31
C LEU A 28 0.03 9.78 -8.44
N ILE A 29 0.65 10.04 -9.59
CA ILE A 29 2.05 9.66 -9.84
C ILE A 29 3.02 10.69 -9.24
N LYS A 30 2.68 11.98 -9.30
CA LYS A 30 3.59 13.08 -8.96
C LYS A 30 3.51 13.54 -7.51
N ASP A 31 2.37 13.35 -6.87
CA ASP A 31 2.05 13.92 -5.57
C ASP A 31 1.66 12.80 -4.59
N HIS A 32 2.55 12.55 -3.63
CA HIS A 32 2.39 11.50 -2.63
C HIS A 32 1.32 11.82 -1.58
N GLU A 33 1.07 13.10 -1.28
CA GLU A 33 0.01 13.48 -0.34
C GLU A 33 -1.37 13.29 -0.98
N TYR A 34 -1.49 13.64 -2.26
CA TYR A 34 -2.71 13.40 -3.03
C TYR A 34 -3.00 11.91 -3.18
N SER A 35 -1.98 11.09 -3.47
CA SER A 35 -2.17 9.64 -3.59
C SER A 35 -2.61 9.02 -2.26
N ALA A 36 -1.97 9.38 -1.15
CA ALA A 36 -2.33 8.90 0.19
C ALA A 36 -3.78 9.24 0.57
N GLN A 37 -4.22 10.48 0.33
CA GLN A 37 -5.61 10.89 0.59
C GLN A 37 -6.62 10.10 -0.25
N ILE A 38 -6.31 9.83 -1.51
CA ILE A 38 -7.17 9.03 -2.37
C ILE A 38 -7.25 7.59 -1.86
N PHE A 39 -6.11 6.97 -1.54
CA PHE A 39 -6.08 5.60 -1.02
C PHE A 39 -6.75 5.44 0.34
N GLN A 40 -6.61 6.44 1.23
CA GLN A 40 -7.32 6.46 2.50
C GLN A 40 -8.83 6.46 2.26
N LYS A 41 -9.33 7.35 1.40
CA LYS A 41 -10.75 7.38 1.05
C LYS A 41 -11.22 6.07 0.44
N VAL A 42 -10.46 5.46 -0.46
CA VAL A 42 -10.76 4.12 -1.02
C VAL A 42 -10.93 3.10 0.10
N SER A 43 -10.03 3.09 1.07
CA SER A 43 -10.08 2.18 2.21
C SER A 43 -11.30 2.42 3.11
N GLU A 44 -11.76 3.66 3.25
CA GLU A 44 -12.95 4.01 4.04
C GLU A 44 -14.25 3.51 3.38
N PHE A 45 -14.31 3.45 2.04
CA PHE A 45 -15.50 2.97 1.33
C PHE A 45 -15.67 1.45 1.38
N GLY A 46 -14.62 0.68 1.69
CA GLY A 46 -14.72 -0.76 1.86
C GLY A 46 -15.06 -1.57 0.60
N ASP A 47 -14.90 -0.98 -0.59
CA ASP A 47 -15.12 -1.68 -1.87
C ASP A 47 -13.91 -2.55 -2.20
N GLU A 48 -14.09 -3.89 -2.14
CA GLU A 48 -13.01 -4.88 -2.26
C GLU A 48 -12.26 -4.77 -3.60
N GLU A 49 -12.99 -4.54 -4.70
CA GLU A 49 -12.39 -4.38 -6.03
C GLU A 49 -11.53 -3.11 -6.10
N LEU A 50 -12.02 -2.00 -5.53
CA LEU A 50 -11.30 -0.74 -5.51
C LEU A 50 -10.05 -0.80 -4.62
N ILE A 51 -10.14 -1.47 -3.48
CA ILE A 51 -9.01 -1.71 -2.57
C ILE A 51 -7.94 -2.53 -3.30
N MET A 52 -8.32 -3.62 -3.96
CA MET A 52 -7.38 -4.45 -4.72
C MET A 52 -6.70 -3.67 -5.85
N LEU A 53 -7.46 -2.88 -6.61
CA LEU A 53 -6.90 -1.99 -7.65
C LEU A 53 -5.95 -0.94 -7.05
N SER A 54 -6.28 -0.39 -5.89
CA SER A 54 -5.44 0.60 -5.22
C SER A 54 -4.09 0.03 -4.80
N LEU A 55 -4.07 -1.20 -4.28
CA LEU A 55 -2.86 -1.95 -3.95
C LEU A 55 -1.99 -2.21 -5.18
N GLU A 56 -2.62 -2.62 -6.29
CA GLU A 56 -1.92 -2.88 -7.55
C GLU A 56 -1.30 -1.59 -8.13
N VAL A 57 -2.02 -0.46 -8.02
CA VAL A 57 -1.52 0.87 -8.40
C VAL A 57 -0.37 1.31 -7.49
N GLN A 58 -0.47 1.09 -6.17
CA GLN A 58 0.63 1.38 -5.23
C GLN A 58 1.87 0.55 -5.51
N ASN A 59 1.70 -0.73 -5.86
CA ASN A 59 2.79 -1.62 -6.26
C ASN A 59 3.47 -1.11 -7.54
N MET A 60 2.66 -0.72 -8.54
CA MET A 60 3.16 -0.15 -9.80
C MET A 60 3.91 1.19 -9.60
N LEU A 61 3.43 2.03 -8.69
CA LEU A 61 4.07 3.30 -8.33
C LEU A 61 5.33 3.12 -7.47
N GLY A 62 5.66 1.89 -7.05
CA GLY A 62 6.73 1.62 -6.09
C GLY A 62 6.45 2.22 -4.70
N MET A 63 5.19 2.55 -4.41
CA MET A 63 4.75 3.12 -3.12
C MET A 63 4.51 2.04 -2.06
N MET A 64 4.56 0.75 -2.42
CA MET A 64 4.69 -0.35 -1.46
C MET A 64 6.11 -0.37 -0.88
N SER A 65 6.49 0.70 -0.19
CA SER A 65 7.49 0.58 0.86
C SER A 65 6.83 -0.21 1.98
N VAL A 66 7.38 -1.37 2.28
CA VAL A 66 7.08 -2.19 3.45
C VAL A 66 7.17 -1.27 4.68
N THR A 67 6.04 -0.67 5.04
CA THR A 67 5.93 0.17 6.22
C THR A 67 4.76 -0.42 6.99
N THR A 68 5.11 -1.36 7.85
CA THR A 68 4.56 -1.42 9.21
C THR A 68 4.26 0.00 9.68
N THR A 69 3.02 0.44 9.53
CA THR A 69 2.49 1.47 10.41
C THR A 69 2.01 0.76 11.66
N PRO A 70 2.42 1.26 12.83
CA PRO A 70 1.55 2.28 13.40
C PRO A 70 2.37 3.49 13.83
N THR A 71 2.05 4.66 13.29
CA THR A 71 2.39 5.91 13.99
C THR A 71 1.44 5.99 15.19
N PRO A 72 1.95 6.28 16.39
CA PRO A 72 1.92 7.68 16.79
C PRO A 72 3.21 8.11 17.51
N GLU A 73 3.60 9.36 17.25
CA GLU A 73 4.32 10.21 18.20
C GLU A 73 5.71 9.74 18.71
N LYS A 74 6.75 10.35 18.12
CA LYS A 74 7.98 10.81 18.82
C LYS A 74 8.77 9.77 19.64
N ILE A 75 9.52 8.85 19.03
CA ILE A 75 10.62 8.17 19.77
C ILE A 75 11.77 7.71 18.84
N VAL A 76 12.93 8.38 19.00
CA VAL A 76 14.35 7.96 18.92
C VAL A 76 14.72 6.68 18.12
N PRO A 77 15.73 6.75 17.22
CA PRO A 77 16.10 5.62 16.34
C PRO A 77 16.86 4.53 17.12
N ILE A 78 16.32 3.32 17.15
CA ILE A 78 16.95 2.17 17.80
C ILE A 78 17.13 1.04 16.77
N LYS A 79 18.37 0.94 16.31
CA LYS A 79 19.16 -0.26 15.98
C LYS A 79 18.42 -1.53 15.56
N SER A 80 18.73 -1.98 14.35
CA SER A 80 18.47 -3.30 13.76
C SER A 80 18.67 -4.42 14.79
N VAL A 81 17.62 -5.19 15.08
CA VAL A 81 17.70 -6.40 15.91
C VAL A 81 17.57 -7.62 15.02
N GLU A 82 18.56 -8.48 15.21
CA GLU A 82 18.92 -9.69 14.48
C GLU A 82 17.81 -10.76 14.42
N VAL A 83 17.92 -11.50 13.32
CA VAL A 83 17.25 -12.78 13.02
C VAL A 83 17.43 -13.74 14.19
N ILE A 84 16.35 -14.08 14.91
CA ILE A 84 16.37 -15.19 15.88
C ILE A 84 15.73 -16.40 15.19
N GLU A 85 16.61 -17.21 14.62
CA GLU A 85 16.34 -18.54 14.06
C GLU A 85 15.88 -19.49 15.20
N GLN A 86 14.57 -19.68 15.35
CA GLN A 86 14.02 -20.64 16.32
C GLN A 86 14.13 -22.07 15.80
N LYS A 87 15.30 -22.68 16.05
CA LYS A 87 15.56 -24.11 15.86
C LYS A 87 14.88 -24.92 16.95
N TYR A 88 13.64 -25.35 16.70
CA TYR A 88 12.97 -26.36 17.54
C TYR A 88 13.57 -27.74 17.26
N MET A 89 14.44 -28.22 18.17
CA MET A 89 14.83 -29.63 18.18
C MET A 89 13.83 -30.41 19.04
N TYR A 90 13.09 -31.30 18.38
CA TYR A 90 12.17 -32.26 18.96
C TYR A 90 12.89 -33.33 19.80
N GLY A 91 12.38 -33.59 21.01
CA GLY A 91 12.21 -34.90 21.66
C GLY A 91 13.43 -35.79 21.98
N ALA A 92 13.64 -36.06 23.27
CA ALA A 92 13.86 -37.42 23.78
C ALA A 92 13.59 -37.45 25.30
N ARG A 93 12.68 -38.33 25.72
CA ARG A 93 12.48 -38.72 27.12
C ARG A 93 13.71 -39.54 27.55
N SER A 94 14.22 -39.32 28.76
CA SER A 94 15.04 -40.28 29.50
C SER A 94 14.59 -40.26 30.94
#